data_AF-A0ABD2KFH3-F1
#
_entry.id   AF-A0ABD2KFH3-F1
#
_cell.length_a   1.000
_cell.length_b   1.000
_cell.length_c   1.000
_cell.angle_alpha   90.00
_cell.angle_beta   90.00
_cell.angle_gamma   90.00
#
_symmetry.space_group_name_H-M   'P 1'
#
loop_
_entity.id
_entity.type
_entity.pdbx_description
1 polymer ?
#
loop_
_entity_poly.entity_id
_entity_poly.type
_entity_poly.pdbx_seq_one_letter_code
_entity_poly.pdbx_strand_id
1 'polypeptide(L)'
;MSTERDKNVLNLILNPMLPFGLEEGEENESKSEEEKYSNLPNYGQSEQLGKEGVELAEKGDLENAMKKFNEAIGICPQNPSNYNNRAQLFRLMFKIPEALTDLEKALALCEGKGRVAAQSNVQKALIHQFHGDTALAKVEFEQAAKLGSKFAQKQAIAMNPYAAMCNKMLGEIMTKFHI
;
A
#
# COMPACT_ATOMS: atom_id res chain seq x y z
N MET A 1 20.05 11.10 19.63
CA MET A 1 19.81 10.12 18.56
C MET A 1 18.31 9.97 18.44
N SER A 2 17.70 10.30 17.30
CA SER A 2 16.26 10.09 17.10
C SER A 2 15.97 8.60 17.18
N THR A 3 15.03 8.19 18.04
CA THR A 3 14.66 6.78 18.16
C THR A 3 14.00 6.31 16.88
N GLU A 4 13.96 5.00 16.66
CA GLU A 4 13.25 4.41 15.51
C GLU A 4 11.78 4.81 15.48
N ARG A 5 11.16 4.93 16.67
CA ARG A 5 9.83 5.50 16.85
C ARG A 5 9.73 6.95 16.40
N ASP A 6 10.72 7.79 16.74
CA ASP A 6 10.73 9.20 16.32
C ASP A 6 10.90 9.35 14.81
N LYS A 7 11.74 8.52 14.18
CA LYS A 7 11.90 8.50 12.72
C LYS A 7 10.59 8.09 12.04
N ASN A 8 9.92 7.07 12.55
CA ASN A 8 8.64 6.59 12.01
C ASN A 8 7.53 7.63 12.16
N VAL A 9 7.46 8.32 13.29
CA VAL A 9 6.51 9.43 13.52
C VAL A 9 6.83 10.61 12.60
N LEU A 10 8.10 11.01 12.48
CA LEU A 10 8.48 12.10 11.57
C LEU A 10 8.15 11.75 10.12
N ASN A 11 8.36 10.50 9.72
CA ASN A 11 8.01 10.03 8.37
C ASN A 11 6.49 9.98 8.16
N LEU A 12 5.70 9.59 9.16
CA LEU A 12 4.23 9.67 9.08
C LEU A 12 3.74 11.12 8.92
N ILE A 13 4.40 12.06 9.59
CA ILE A 13 4.05 13.49 9.55
C ILE A 13 4.46 14.11 8.21
N LEU A 14 5.65 13.78 7.72
CA LEU A 14 6.21 14.36 6.49
C LEU A 14 5.71 13.67 5.22
N ASN A 15 5.35 12.39 5.33
CA ASN A 15 4.87 11.56 4.23
C ASN A 15 3.61 10.78 4.63
N PRO A 16 2.47 11.47 4.86
CA PRO A 16 1.22 10.85 5.32
C PRO A 16 0.61 9.86 4.31
N MET A 17 1.14 9.85 3.08
CA MET A 17 0.76 8.95 1.99
C MET A 17 1.72 7.77 1.83
N LEU A 18 2.85 7.69 2.53
CA LEU A 18 3.71 6.51 2.45
C LEU A 18 3.01 5.33 3.15
N PRO A 19 2.71 4.21 2.46
CA PRO A 19 2.56 2.95 3.16
C PRO A 19 3.98 2.56 3.58
N PHE A 20 4.38 2.97 4.79
CA PHE A 20 5.60 2.45 5.40
C PHE A 20 5.49 0.93 5.46
N GLY A 21 6.61 0.26 5.19
CA GLY A 21 6.77 -1.20 5.08
C GLY A 21 5.64 -1.97 5.73
N LEU A 22 4.87 -2.69 4.89
CA LEU A 22 3.93 -3.71 5.33
C LEU A 22 4.58 -4.43 6.51
N GLU A 23 3.97 -4.29 7.70
CA GLU A 23 4.46 -4.86 8.95
C GLU A 23 5.06 -6.24 8.64
N GLU A 24 6.35 -6.45 8.99
CA GLU A 24 7.04 -7.74 8.90
C GLU A 24 6.11 -8.83 9.47
N GLY A 25 5.44 -9.57 8.59
CA GLY A 25 4.28 -10.36 9.02
C GLY A 25 3.35 -10.88 7.94
N GLU A 26 3.63 -10.64 6.66
CA GLU A 26 2.94 -11.24 5.51
C GLU A 26 3.75 -12.40 4.88
N GLU A 27 4.60 -13.11 5.65
CA GLU A 27 5.48 -14.15 5.11
C GLU A 27 4.76 -15.46 4.73
N ASN A 28 3.55 -15.71 5.25
CA ASN A 28 2.94 -17.04 5.17
C ASN A 28 2.16 -17.34 3.87
N GLU A 29 1.78 -16.33 3.07
CA GLU A 29 1.15 -16.52 1.75
C GLU A 29 2.11 -16.26 0.58
N SER A 30 3.36 -15.88 0.85
CA SER A 30 4.39 -15.49 -0.14
C SER A 30 4.66 -16.55 -1.21
N LYS A 31 4.66 -17.84 -0.83
CA LYS A 31 5.12 -18.92 -1.72
C LYS A 31 4.18 -19.24 -2.88
N SER A 32 2.86 -19.19 -2.67
CA SER A 32 1.89 -19.62 -3.71
C SER A 32 1.67 -18.57 -4.80
N GLU A 33 1.86 -17.28 -4.48
CA GLU A 33 1.70 -16.19 -5.44
C GLU A 33 2.95 -15.94 -6.27
N GLU A 34 4.13 -16.05 -5.66
CA GLU A 34 5.41 -16.03 -6.37
C GLU A 34 5.47 -17.17 -7.40
N GLU A 35 4.92 -18.35 -7.07
CA GLU A 35 4.77 -19.48 -8.01
C GLU A 35 3.81 -19.19 -9.18
N LYS A 36 2.78 -18.36 -8.98
CA LYS A 36 1.79 -18.05 -10.04
C LYS A 36 2.43 -17.26 -11.17
N TYR A 37 3.32 -16.33 -10.85
CA TYR A 37 3.94 -15.43 -11.83
C TYR A 37 5.38 -15.81 -12.21
N SER A 38 6.03 -16.72 -11.46
CA SER A 38 7.40 -17.17 -11.72
C SER A 38 7.63 -17.76 -13.12
N ASN A 39 6.58 -18.34 -13.71
CA ASN A 39 6.61 -18.92 -15.05
C ASN A 39 6.47 -17.86 -16.17
N LEU A 40 6.21 -16.60 -15.84
CA LEU A 40 6.13 -15.55 -16.85
C LEU A 40 7.49 -15.33 -17.52
N PRO A 41 7.51 -15.03 -18.83
CA PRO A 41 8.75 -14.65 -19.52
C PRO A 41 9.44 -13.49 -18.81
N ASN A 42 10.75 -13.62 -18.61
CA ASN A 42 11.59 -12.61 -17.96
C ASN A 42 11.14 -12.21 -16.55
N TYR A 43 10.34 -13.03 -15.85
CA TYR A 43 9.83 -12.70 -14.51
C TYR A 43 10.94 -12.35 -13.53
N GLY A 44 11.97 -13.20 -13.41
CA GLY A 44 13.08 -12.96 -12.48
C GLY A 44 13.83 -11.67 -12.76
N GLN A 45 14.08 -11.34 -14.03
CA GLN A 45 14.71 -10.07 -14.42
C GLN A 45 13.79 -8.88 -14.12
N SER A 46 12.50 -9.02 -14.38
CA SER A 46 11.49 -8.01 -14.12
C SER A 46 11.36 -7.71 -12.63
N GLU A 47 11.36 -8.74 -11.80
CA GLU A 47 11.33 -8.61 -10.34
C GLU A 47 12.58 -7.93 -9.82
N GLN A 48 13.76 -8.27 -10.35
CA GLN A 48 15.01 -7.62 -9.98
C GLN A 48 14.99 -6.12 -10.32
N LEU A 49 14.54 -5.75 -11.51
CA LEU A 49 14.37 -4.34 -11.90
C LEU A 49 13.34 -3.63 -11.02
N GLY A 50 12.26 -4.31 -10.64
CA GLY A 50 11.26 -3.80 -9.71
C GLY A 50 11.86 -3.50 -8.32
N LYS A 51 12.68 -4.43 -7.80
CA LYS A 51 13.41 -4.25 -6.52
C LYS A 51 14.38 -3.08 -6.58
N GLU A 52 15.18 -2.98 -7.65
CA GLU A 52 16.07 -1.82 -7.88
C GLU A 52 15.28 -0.50 -7.93
N GLY A 53 14.11 -0.49 -8.57
CA GLY A 53 13.22 0.67 -8.60
C GLY A 53 12.74 1.10 -7.21
N VAL A 54 12.40 0.14 -6.34
CA VAL A 54 12.03 0.41 -4.94
C VAL A 54 13.20 1.01 -4.17
N GLU A 55 14.40 0.40 -4.26
CA GLU A 55 15.59 0.91 -3.57
C GLU A 55 15.96 2.33 -3.99
N LEU A 56 15.82 2.67 -5.29
CA LEU A 56 16.04 4.01 -5.80
C LEU A 56 15.00 5.00 -5.26
N ALA A 57 13.73 4.60 -5.22
CA ALA A 57 12.65 5.42 -4.68
C ALA A 57 12.85 5.72 -3.18
N GLU A 58 13.29 4.73 -2.40
CA GLU A 58 13.63 4.88 -0.98
C GLU A 58 14.80 5.84 -0.75
N LYS A 59 15.75 5.89 -1.70
CA LYS A 59 16.87 6.85 -1.70
C LYS A 59 16.45 8.24 -2.20
N GLY A 60 15.20 8.42 -2.64
CA GLY A 60 14.66 9.66 -3.19
C GLY A 60 15.00 9.91 -4.66
N ASP A 61 15.65 8.96 -5.34
CA ASP A 61 15.95 9.04 -6.78
C ASP A 61 14.74 8.59 -7.60
N LEU A 62 13.71 9.44 -7.63
CA LEU A 62 12.43 9.14 -8.24
C LEU A 62 12.52 8.97 -9.77
N GLU A 63 13.46 9.67 -10.42
CA GLU A 63 13.62 9.59 -11.88
C GLU A 63 14.19 8.24 -12.31
N ASN A 64 15.26 7.78 -11.65
CA ASN A 64 15.84 6.49 -11.97
C ASN A 64 14.96 5.33 -11.50
N ALA A 65 14.24 5.49 -10.38
CA ALA A 65 13.19 4.55 -9.97
C ALA A 65 12.13 4.36 -11.06
N MET A 66 11.65 5.47 -11.65
CA MET A 66 10.67 5.43 -12.74
C MET A 66 11.20 4.67 -13.96
N LYS A 67 12.46 4.89 -14.35
CA LYS A 67 13.11 4.16 -15.45
C LYS A 67 13.12 2.66 -15.19
N LYS A 68 13.48 2.24 -13.97
CA LYS A 68 13.52 0.83 -13.58
C LYS A 68 12.15 0.17 -13.59
N PHE A 69 11.12 0.82 -13.07
CA PHE A 69 9.76 0.29 -13.17
C PHE A 69 9.26 0.19 -14.61
N ASN A 70 9.55 1.18 -15.45
CA ASN A 70 9.17 1.14 -16.86
C ASN A 70 9.87 -0.01 -17.61
N GLU A 71 11.15 -0.23 -17.33
CA GLU A 71 11.91 -1.36 -17.88
C GLU A 71 11.33 -2.70 -17.40
N ALA A 72 11.08 -2.84 -16.09
CA ALA A 72 10.49 -4.03 -15.48
C ALA A 72 9.15 -4.42 -16.12
N ILE A 73 8.28 -3.42 -16.33
CA ILE A 73 6.98 -3.59 -16.98
C ILE A 73 7.15 -3.90 -18.47
N GLY A 74 8.11 -3.27 -19.14
CA GLY A 74 8.38 -3.50 -20.56
C GLY A 74 8.79 -4.94 -20.86
N ILE A 75 9.59 -5.56 -19.97
CA ILE A 75 10.06 -6.94 -20.18
C ILE A 75 9.11 -8.01 -19.64
N CYS A 76 8.26 -7.67 -18.66
CA CYS A 76 7.22 -8.56 -18.14
C CYS A 76 5.93 -7.77 -17.81
N PRO A 77 5.10 -7.49 -18.82
CA PRO A 77 3.90 -6.64 -18.65
C PRO A 77 2.77 -7.34 -17.88
N GLN A 78 2.91 -8.63 -17.58
CA GLN A 78 1.93 -9.42 -16.82
C GLN A 78 2.30 -9.56 -15.34
N ASN A 79 3.40 -8.99 -14.88
CA ASN A 79 3.75 -8.97 -13.46
C ASN A 79 2.98 -7.84 -12.74
N PRO A 80 1.96 -8.15 -11.91
CA PRO A 80 1.15 -7.13 -11.25
C PRO A 80 1.94 -6.30 -10.22
N SER A 81 2.98 -6.88 -9.61
CA SER A 81 3.77 -6.23 -8.56
C SER A 81 4.45 -4.95 -9.05
N ASN A 82 4.93 -4.93 -10.28
CA ASN A 82 5.61 -3.76 -10.84
C ASN A 82 4.67 -2.58 -11.06
N TYR A 83 3.41 -2.83 -11.42
CA TYR A 83 2.39 -1.77 -11.52
C TYR A 83 2.04 -1.23 -10.13
N ASN A 84 1.84 -2.10 -9.14
CA ASN A 84 1.60 -1.67 -7.75
C ASN A 84 2.78 -0.82 -7.21
N ASN A 85 4.02 -1.22 -7.46
CA ASN A 85 5.20 -0.48 -7.01
C ASN A 85 5.36 0.85 -7.77
N ARG A 86 5.11 0.89 -9.07
CA ARG A 86 5.13 2.14 -9.85
C ARG A 86 4.01 3.09 -9.42
N ALA A 87 2.83 2.58 -9.07
CA ALA A 87 1.78 3.38 -8.49
C ALA A 87 2.20 4.05 -7.17
N GLN A 88 2.94 3.33 -6.32
CA GLN A 88 3.51 3.92 -5.11
C GLN A 88 4.46 5.07 -5.44
N LEU A 89 5.35 4.89 -6.43
CA LEU A 89 6.22 5.95 -6.91
C LEU A 89 5.41 7.16 -7.43
N PHE A 90 4.35 6.92 -8.21
CA PHE A 90 3.47 8.00 -8.68
C PHE A 90 2.81 8.76 -7.52
N ARG A 91 2.43 8.08 -6.43
CA ARG A 91 1.91 8.74 -5.21
C ARG A 91 2.96 9.62 -4.56
N LEU A 92 4.23 9.20 -4.51
CA LEU A 92 5.34 10.04 -4.01
C LEU A 92 5.54 11.29 -4.88
N MET A 93 5.28 11.18 -6.18
CA MET A 93 5.36 12.28 -7.13
C MET A 93 4.07 13.13 -7.19
N PHE A 94 3.06 12.85 -6.35
CA PHE A 94 1.72 13.47 -6.38
C PHE A 94 0.98 13.30 -7.73
N LYS A 95 1.35 12.29 -8.51
CA LYS A 95 0.72 11.91 -9.79
C LYS A 95 -0.41 10.91 -9.55
N ILE A 96 -1.47 11.39 -8.89
CA ILE A 96 -2.57 10.56 -8.40
C ILE A 96 -3.34 9.85 -9.54
N PRO A 97 -3.67 10.49 -10.68
CA PRO A 97 -4.38 9.81 -11.76
C PRO A 97 -3.58 8.63 -12.34
N GLU A 98 -2.27 8.79 -12.51
CA GLU A 98 -1.38 7.74 -13.00
C GLU A 98 -1.25 6.62 -11.97
N ALA A 99 -1.19 6.94 -10.67
CA ALA A 99 -1.17 5.95 -9.61
C ALA A 99 -2.45 5.08 -9.63
N LEU A 100 -3.63 5.69 -9.74
CA LEU A 100 -4.89 4.94 -9.80
C LEU A 100 -4.96 4.03 -11.03
N THR A 101 -4.49 4.52 -12.18
CA THR A 101 -4.43 3.74 -13.42
C THR A 101 -3.58 2.47 -13.25
N ASP A 102 -2.41 2.60 -12.63
CA ASP A 102 -1.53 1.46 -12.37
C ASP A 102 -2.10 0.49 -11.32
N LEU A 103 -2.77 1.00 -10.30
CA LEU A 103 -3.44 0.16 -9.28
C LEU A 103 -4.58 -0.65 -9.90
N GLU A 104 -5.36 -0.04 -10.79
CA GLU A 104 -6.39 -0.75 -11.56
C GLU A 104 -5.80 -1.84 -12.45
N LYS A 105 -4.66 -1.54 -13.10
CA LYS A 105 -3.95 -2.52 -13.91
C LYS A 105 -3.42 -3.69 -13.07
N ALA A 106 -2.83 -3.42 -11.91
CA ALA A 106 -2.36 -4.43 -10.98
C ALA A 106 -3.51 -5.34 -10.51
N LEU A 107 -4.63 -4.74 -10.09
CA LEU A 107 -5.84 -5.44 -9.67
C LEU A 107 -6.43 -6.31 -10.78
N ALA A 108 -6.42 -5.84 -12.02
CA ALA A 108 -6.89 -6.61 -13.17
C ALA A 108 -6.01 -7.84 -13.42
N LEU A 109 -4.68 -7.70 -13.34
CA LEU A 109 -3.72 -8.79 -13.57
C LEU A 109 -3.75 -9.86 -12.47
N CYS A 110 -3.99 -9.47 -11.21
CA CYS A 110 -4.14 -10.42 -10.11
C CYS A 110 -5.60 -10.87 -9.87
N GLU A 111 -6.54 -10.49 -10.73
CA GLU A 111 -7.97 -10.79 -10.62
C GLU A 111 -8.58 -10.37 -9.27
N GLY A 112 -8.06 -9.29 -8.68
CA GLY A 112 -8.48 -8.80 -7.36
C GLY A 112 -8.18 -9.76 -6.20
N LYS A 113 -7.25 -10.71 -6.39
CA LYS A 113 -6.88 -11.70 -5.37
C LYS A 113 -5.41 -11.59 -4.98
N GLY A 114 -5.14 -12.09 -3.80
CA GLY A 114 -3.78 -12.22 -3.29
C GLY A 114 -3.16 -10.94 -2.76
N ARG A 115 -1.88 -11.03 -2.43
CA ARG A 115 -1.09 -9.98 -1.78
C ARG A 115 -1.04 -8.70 -2.60
N VAL A 116 -0.79 -8.80 -3.91
CA VAL A 116 -0.71 -7.61 -4.77
C VAL A 116 -2.07 -6.90 -4.84
N ALA A 117 -3.19 -7.64 -4.81
CA ALA A 117 -4.51 -7.03 -4.70
C ALA A 117 -4.72 -6.35 -3.34
N ALA A 118 -4.29 -6.99 -2.24
CA ALA A 118 -4.38 -6.40 -0.91
C ALA A 118 -3.60 -5.07 -0.84
N GLN A 119 -2.36 -5.07 -1.32
CA GLN A 119 -1.50 -3.88 -1.41
C GLN A 119 -2.13 -2.79 -2.29
N SER A 120 -2.66 -3.17 -3.45
CA SER A 120 -3.24 -2.21 -4.39
C SER A 120 -4.47 -1.51 -3.80
N ASN A 121 -5.36 -2.28 -3.15
CA ASN A 121 -6.53 -1.74 -2.45
C ASN A 121 -6.11 -0.85 -1.27
N VAL A 122 -5.06 -1.19 -0.51
CA VAL A 122 -4.52 -0.29 0.52
C VAL A 122 -4.08 1.05 -0.08
N GLN A 123 -3.34 1.04 -1.20
CA GLN A 123 -2.88 2.27 -1.82
C GLN A 123 -4.05 3.13 -2.33
N LYS A 124 -5.06 2.53 -2.96
CA LYS A 124 -6.28 3.23 -3.37
C LYS A 124 -7.04 3.80 -2.18
N ALA A 125 -7.15 3.04 -1.09
CA ALA A 125 -7.80 3.49 0.13
C ALA A 125 -7.13 4.74 0.72
N LEU A 126 -5.79 4.76 0.75
CA LEU A 126 -4.99 5.90 1.21
C LEU A 126 -5.17 7.11 0.27
N ILE A 127 -5.22 6.90 -1.05
CA ILE A 127 -5.53 7.96 -2.02
C ILE A 127 -6.89 8.59 -1.72
N HIS A 128 -7.95 7.78 -1.62
CA HIS A 128 -9.29 8.29 -1.32
C HIS A 128 -9.37 8.97 0.04
N GLN A 129 -8.69 8.42 1.05
CA GLN A 129 -8.65 9.01 2.39
C GLN A 129 -8.02 10.41 2.38
N PHE A 130 -6.94 10.60 1.62
CA PHE A 130 -6.28 11.89 1.48
C PHE A 130 -7.15 12.93 0.75
N HIS A 131 -7.98 12.50 -0.20
CA HIS A 131 -8.92 13.38 -0.91
C HIS A 131 -10.22 13.63 -0.13
N GLY A 132 -10.39 13.03 1.05
CA GLY A 132 -11.59 13.17 1.89
C GLY A 132 -12.73 12.20 1.52
N ASP A 133 -12.53 11.34 0.53
CA ASP A 133 -13.49 10.34 0.06
C ASP A 133 -13.54 9.13 1.02
N THR A 134 -13.91 9.40 2.27
CA THR A 134 -13.86 8.44 3.39
C THR A 134 -14.71 7.20 3.14
N ALA A 135 -15.83 7.35 2.41
CA ALA A 135 -16.68 6.23 2.03
C ALA A 135 -15.96 5.26 1.08
N LEU A 136 -15.28 5.78 0.05
CA LEU A 136 -14.50 4.97 -0.88
C LEU A 136 -13.28 4.36 -0.19
N ALA A 137 -12.58 5.14 0.64
CA ALA A 137 -11.44 4.65 1.41
C ALA A 137 -11.82 3.45 2.28
N LYS A 138 -12.96 3.51 2.96
CA LYS A 138 -13.47 2.40 3.78
C LYS A 138 -13.71 1.13 2.95
N VAL A 139 -14.34 1.24 1.79
CA VAL A 139 -14.60 0.09 0.91
C VAL A 139 -13.30 -0.59 0.50
N GLU A 140 -12.30 0.19 0.09
CA GLU A 140 -11.00 -0.30 -0.34
C GLU A 140 -10.22 -0.95 0.84
N PHE A 141 -10.26 -0.37 2.04
CA PHE A 141 -9.68 -0.99 3.23
C PHE A 141 -10.38 -2.30 3.61
N GLU A 142 -11.71 -2.38 3.50
CA GLU A 142 -12.45 -3.62 3.74
C GLU A 142 -12.07 -4.71 2.72
N GLN A 143 -11.86 -4.35 1.45
CA GLN A 143 -11.40 -5.29 0.43
C GLN A 143 -9.99 -5.80 0.74
N ALA A 144 -9.05 -4.92 1.08
CA ALA A 144 -7.71 -5.32 1.48
C ALA A 144 -7.70 -6.17 2.77
N ALA A 145 -8.58 -5.87 3.73
CA ALA A 145 -8.71 -6.65 4.97
C ALA A 145 -9.22 -8.08 4.71
N LYS A 146 -10.15 -8.26 3.77
CA LYS A 146 -10.62 -9.58 3.32
C LYS A 146 -9.51 -10.42 2.69
N LEU A 147 -8.53 -9.76 2.10
CA LEU A 147 -7.34 -10.36 1.50
C LEU A 147 -6.19 -10.54 2.51
N GLY A 148 -6.44 -10.38 3.81
CA GLY A 148 -5.47 -10.67 4.87
C GLY A 148 -4.62 -9.49 5.33
N SER A 149 -4.78 -8.28 4.77
CA SER A 149 -4.01 -7.11 5.23
C SER A 149 -4.41 -6.69 6.65
N LYS A 150 -3.52 -6.92 7.62
CA LYS A 150 -3.70 -6.49 9.02
C LYS A 150 -3.78 -4.98 9.16
N PHE A 151 -2.99 -4.25 8.36
CA PHE A 151 -3.05 -2.79 8.31
C PHE A 151 -4.44 -2.32 7.88
N ALA A 152 -4.96 -2.86 6.78
CA ALA A 152 -6.28 -2.52 6.29
C ALA A 152 -7.39 -2.91 7.26
N GLN A 153 -7.24 -4.04 7.96
CA GLN A 153 -8.18 -4.46 9.00
C GLN A 153 -8.25 -3.43 10.14
N LYS A 154 -7.10 -3.01 10.67
CA LYS A 154 -7.03 -1.97 11.72
C LYS A 154 -7.69 -0.67 11.23
N GLN A 155 -7.40 -0.26 9.99
CA GLN A 155 -7.94 0.97 9.42
C GLN A 155 -9.45 0.89 9.16
N ALA A 156 -9.95 -0.22 8.63
CA ALA A 156 -11.38 -0.45 8.41
C ALA A 156 -12.16 -0.45 9.74
N ILE A 157 -11.59 -1.03 10.81
CA ILE A 157 -12.17 -0.99 12.16
C ILE A 157 -12.22 0.46 12.68
N ALA A 158 -11.13 1.23 12.54
CA ALA A 158 -11.08 2.62 12.96
C ALA A 158 -12.09 3.50 12.19
N MET A 159 -12.35 3.18 10.92
CA MET A 159 -13.35 3.85 10.07
C MET A 159 -14.79 3.37 10.34
N ASN A 160 -15.00 2.37 11.20
CA ASN A 160 -16.34 1.94 11.58
C ASN A 160 -16.98 3.02 12.48
N PRO A 161 -18.14 3.60 12.08
CA PRO A 161 -18.80 4.65 12.85
C PRO A 161 -19.16 4.21 14.28
N TYR A 162 -19.39 2.91 14.51
CA TYR A 162 -19.65 2.37 15.85
C TYR A 162 -18.39 2.41 16.74
N ALA A 163 -17.22 2.07 16.19
CA ALA A 163 -15.96 2.15 16.92
C ALA A 163 -15.60 3.59 17.29
N ALA A 164 -15.86 4.54 16.38
CA ALA A 164 -15.70 5.97 16.64
C ALA A 164 -16.64 6.46 17.77
N MET A 165 -17.90 6.03 17.78
CA MET A 165 -18.83 6.35 18.88
C MET A 165 -18.40 5.73 20.21
N CYS A 166 -18.00 4.45 20.24
CA CYS A 166 -17.52 3.82 21.46
C CYS A 166 -16.27 4.50 22.03
N ASN A 167 -15.30 4.86 21.19
CA ASN A 167 -14.10 5.58 21.63
C ASN A 167 -14.44 6.98 22.16
N LYS A 168 -15.36 7.68 21.50
CA LYS A 168 -15.85 8.99 21.97
C LYS A 168 -16.57 8.87 23.31
N MET A 169 -17.50 7.92 23.45
CA MET A 169 -18.22 7.68 24.71
C MET A 169 -17.26 7.26 25.84
N LEU A 170 -16.30 6.37 25.57
CA LEU A 170 -15.28 5.97 26.54
C LEU A 170 -14.40 7.15 26.95
N GLY A 171 -13.98 7.99 26.00
CA GLY A 171 -13.22 9.21 26.27
C GLY A 171 -14.01 10.18 27.15
N GLU A 172 -15.28 10.43 26.83
CA GLU A 172 -16.18 11.29 27.61
C GLU A 172 -16.38 10.76 29.04
N ILE A 173 -16.55 9.44 29.21
CA ILE A 173 -16.64 8.79 30.51
C ILE A 173 -15.34 8.96 31.30
N MET A 174 -14.18 8.66 30.69
CA MET A 174 -12.86 8.80 31.32
C MET A 174 -12.59 10.25 31.77
N THR A 175 -12.98 11.25 30.97
CA THR A 175 -12.87 12.67 31.36
C THR A 175 -13.83 13.06 32.47
N LYS A 176 -15.03 12.46 32.54
CA LYS A 176 -16.02 12.74 33.60
C LYS A 176 -15.67 12.11 34.95
N PHE A 177 -14.84 11.06 34.97
CA PHE A 177 -14.56 10.27 36.18
C PHE A 177 -13.16 10.44 36.77
N HIS A 178 -12.35 11.42 36.35
CA HIS A 178 -10.99 11.74 36.85
C HIS A 178 -10.43 10.78 37.93
N ILE A 179 -9.85 9.68 37.45
CA ILE A 179 -8.67 9.02 38.03
C ILE A 179 -7.49 9.47 37.18
#